data_AF-A0A1U8AA18-F1
#
_entry.id   AF-A0A1U8AA18-F1
#
_cell.length_a   1.000
_cell.length_b   1.000
_cell.length_c   1.000
_cell.angle_alpha   90.00
_cell.angle_beta   90.00
_cell.angle_gamma   90.00
#
_symmetry.space_group_name_H-M   'P 1'
#
loop_
_entity.id
_entity.type
_entity.pdbx_description
1 polymer ?
#
loop_
_entity_poly.entity_id
_entity_poly.type
_entity_poly.pdbx_seq_one_letter_code
_entity_poly.pdbx_strand_id
1 'polypeptide(L)'
;DICGEPEFMEKMEAIYHEKAVEKGSLVVSACGFDSIPAELGLMFNSRQWVSPAAPNSVEAYLSLESDKRIVLNFGTFESAVLGVANAHKLPELRKSRPKRPRPVIAGPPPSKGPMVEHQKAIGLWAVKLPSADSTVVRRTLSALTENPHGLPGVDENDGQIERRKNFWSTVKPAHFGVKIRSKSLLGIIRFIIFGLFLGLFGSTAFGRWLLLKYPSIFSLGWFRKQGPTEEEVRSASFKMWFIGHGYSGANLASQLGN
;
A
#
# COMPACT_ATOMS: atom_id res chain seq x y z
N ASP A 1 -12.13 1.38 -9.27
CA ASP A 1 -12.09 0.01 -8.73
C ASP A 1 -11.61 0.05 -7.28
N ILE A 2 -12.13 -0.86 -6.45
CA ILE A 2 -11.79 -1.05 -5.04
C ILE A 2 -11.03 -2.39 -4.92
N CYS A 3 -10.08 -2.59 -5.84
CA CYS A 3 -9.25 -3.78 -5.96
C CYS A 3 -8.15 -3.76 -4.89
N GLY A 4 -7.69 -4.95 -4.47
CA GLY A 4 -6.57 -5.16 -3.54
C GLY A 4 -5.44 -5.99 -4.15
N GLU A 5 -5.51 -6.28 -5.45
CA GLU A 5 -4.61 -7.17 -6.18
C GLU A 5 -3.64 -6.38 -7.08
N PRO A 6 -2.34 -6.29 -6.74
CA PRO A 6 -1.37 -5.54 -7.55
C PRO A 6 -1.29 -6.00 -9.01
N GLU A 7 -1.43 -7.30 -9.27
CA GLU A 7 -1.41 -7.85 -10.64
C GLU A 7 -2.60 -7.36 -11.45
N PHE A 8 -3.81 -7.42 -10.89
CA PHE A 8 -5.00 -6.96 -11.56
C PHE A 8 -4.93 -5.45 -11.85
N MET A 9 -4.51 -4.65 -10.86
CA MET A 9 -4.34 -3.20 -11.02
C MET A 9 -3.40 -2.84 -12.17
N GLU A 10 -2.21 -3.46 -12.20
CA GLU A 10 -1.20 -3.18 -13.24
C GLU A 10 -1.62 -3.74 -14.61
N LYS A 11 -2.37 -4.86 -14.63
CA LYS A 11 -2.89 -5.46 -15.86
C LYS A 11 -4.00 -4.60 -16.47
N MET A 12 -4.97 -4.14 -15.68
CA MET A 12 -6.04 -3.28 -16.16
C MET A 12 -5.48 -1.97 -16.73
N GLU A 13 -4.49 -1.40 -16.06
CA GLU A 13 -3.78 -0.24 -16.59
C GLU A 13 -3.07 -0.57 -17.92
N ALA A 14 -2.39 -1.71 -18.03
CA ALA A 14 -1.73 -2.10 -19.29
C ALA A 14 -2.71 -2.27 -20.46
N ILE A 15 -3.91 -2.79 -20.19
CA ILE A 15 -4.93 -3.04 -21.21
C ILE A 15 -5.64 -1.74 -21.62
N TYR A 16 -5.94 -0.86 -20.65
CA TYR A 16 -6.88 0.25 -20.87
C TYR A 16 -6.27 1.63 -20.90
N HIS A 17 -5.01 1.83 -20.49
CA HIS A 17 -4.43 3.17 -20.36
C HIS A 17 -4.46 3.97 -21.67
N GLU A 18 -3.94 3.42 -22.77
CA GLU A 18 -3.89 4.13 -24.06
C GLU A 18 -5.28 4.50 -24.57
N LYS A 19 -6.23 3.55 -24.48
CA LYS A 19 -7.62 3.78 -24.90
C LYS A 19 -8.32 4.80 -24.00
N ALA A 20 -8.02 4.81 -22.70
CA ALA A 20 -8.56 5.80 -21.78
C ALA A 20 -8.04 7.21 -22.10
N VAL A 21 -6.75 7.34 -22.42
CA VAL A 21 -6.15 8.61 -22.87
C VAL A 21 -6.81 9.09 -24.16
N GLU A 22 -6.95 8.22 -25.17
CA GLU A 22 -7.60 8.56 -26.45
C GLU A 22 -9.05 9.04 -26.26
N LYS A 23 -9.78 8.47 -25.30
CA LYS A 23 -11.18 8.80 -25.02
C LYS A 23 -11.37 9.87 -23.94
N GLY A 24 -10.30 10.46 -23.41
CA GLY A 24 -10.38 11.43 -22.30
C GLY A 24 -11.00 10.86 -21.02
N SER A 25 -10.85 9.56 -20.78
CA SER A 25 -11.40 8.84 -19.62
C SER A 25 -10.30 8.52 -18.60
N LEU A 26 -10.70 8.32 -17.34
CA LEU A 26 -9.78 7.93 -16.26
C LEU A 26 -9.98 6.46 -15.84
N VAL A 27 -8.87 5.74 -15.67
CA VAL A 27 -8.85 4.38 -15.11
C VAL A 27 -8.35 4.43 -13.68
N VAL A 28 -9.27 4.41 -12.71
CA VAL A 28 -8.94 4.43 -11.28
C VAL A 28 -8.86 3.00 -10.75
N SER A 29 -7.65 2.48 -10.56
CA SER A 29 -7.43 1.08 -10.13
C SER A 29 -7.58 0.85 -8.63
N ALA A 30 -7.46 1.89 -7.81
CA ALA A 30 -7.59 1.80 -6.36
C ALA A 30 -8.15 3.12 -5.81
N CYS A 31 -9.35 3.07 -5.24
CA CYS A 31 -9.96 4.18 -4.50
C CYS A 31 -10.51 3.75 -3.13
N GLY A 32 -10.01 2.63 -2.62
CA GLY A 32 -10.41 2.04 -1.35
C GLY A 32 -9.33 2.12 -0.27
N PHE A 33 -9.38 1.15 0.64
CA PHE A 33 -8.48 1.06 1.79
C PHE A 33 -7.01 0.88 1.41
N ASP A 34 -6.70 0.12 0.36
CA ASP A 34 -5.31 -0.14 -0.08
C ASP A 34 -4.71 1.04 -0.89
N SER A 35 -5.38 2.19 -0.92
CA SER A 35 -4.92 3.43 -1.57
C SER A 35 -5.06 4.62 -0.62
N ILE A 36 -6.29 5.01 -0.27
CA ILE A 36 -6.58 6.31 0.36
C ILE A 36 -5.78 6.53 1.66
N PRO A 37 -5.85 5.65 2.68
CA PRO A 37 -5.07 5.80 3.91
C PRO A 37 -3.55 5.87 3.66
N ALA A 38 -3.01 4.98 2.85
CA ALA A 38 -1.57 4.87 2.62
C ALA A 38 -1.01 6.07 1.86
N GLU A 39 -1.68 6.48 0.78
CA GLU A 39 -1.26 7.62 -0.03
C GLU A 39 -1.47 8.94 0.70
N LEU A 40 -2.62 9.17 1.35
CA LEU A 40 -2.86 10.37 2.14
C LEU A 40 -1.86 10.49 3.29
N GLY A 41 -1.61 9.39 4.01
CA GLY A 41 -0.66 9.39 5.12
C GLY A 41 0.78 9.60 4.67
N LEU A 42 1.20 9.00 3.56
CA LEU A 42 2.51 9.30 2.96
C LEU A 42 2.59 10.78 2.56
N MET A 43 1.62 11.28 1.80
CA MET A 43 1.63 12.68 1.33
C MET A 43 1.66 13.66 2.50
N PHE A 44 0.86 13.41 3.54
CA PHE A 44 0.88 14.22 4.75
C PHE A 44 2.25 14.20 5.41
N ASN A 45 2.83 13.01 5.66
CA ASN A 45 4.15 12.87 6.29
C ASN A 45 5.25 13.56 5.45
N SER A 46 5.29 13.26 4.15
CA SER A 46 6.24 13.81 3.19
C SER A 46 6.30 15.34 3.20
N ARG A 47 5.14 16.00 3.31
CA ARG A 47 5.04 17.46 3.30
C ARG A 47 5.57 18.12 4.57
N GLN A 48 5.74 17.37 5.67
CA GLN A 48 6.30 17.89 6.93
C GLN A 48 7.82 18.08 6.87
N TRP A 49 8.51 17.46 5.90
CA TRP A 49 9.95 17.58 5.75
C TRP A 49 10.28 18.91 5.08
N VAL A 50 10.73 19.90 5.84
CA VAL A 50 11.12 21.22 5.31
C VAL A 50 12.62 21.25 5.00
N SER A 51 13.00 21.89 3.90
CA SER A 51 14.41 22.07 3.51
C SER A 51 15.23 22.66 4.69
N PRO A 52 16.44 22.16 4.97
CA PRO A 52 17.23 21.22 4.17
C PRO A 52 16.93 19.73 4.40
N ALA A 53 15.99 19.39 5.28
CA ALA A 53 15.67 18.01 5.62
C ALA A 53 14.97 17.29 4.46
N ALA A 54 15.27 16.01 4.30
CA ALA A 54 14.72 15.18 3.23
C ALA A 54 14.34 13.78 3.76
N PRO A 55 13.15 13.26 3.41
CA PRO A 55 12.77 11.91 3.78
C PRO A 55 13.56 10.88 2.96
N ASN A 56 13.90 9.76 3.61
CA ASN A 56 14.45 8.57 2.95
C ASN A 56 13.41 7.45 2.91
N SER A 57 12.76 7.16 4.05
CA SER A 57 11.78 6.08 4.15
C SER A 57 10.60 6.50 5.02
N VAL A 58 9.41 5.98 4.72
CA VAL A 58 8.20 6.12 5.52
C VAL A 58 7.60 4.75 5.70
N GLU A 59 7.45 4.33 6.96
CA GLU A 59 6.79 3.07 7.30
C GLU A 59 5.42 3.35 7.91
N ALA A 60 4.38 2.76 7.31
CA ALA A 60 3.03 2.80 7.83
C ALA A 60 2.76 1.58 8.72
N TYR A 61 2.28 1.82 9.94
CA TYR A 61 1.95 0.80 10.92
C TYR A 61 0.43 0.73 11.07
N LEU A 62 -0.19 -0.31 10.55
CA LEU A 62 -1.64 -0.51 10.57
C LEU A 62 -2.08 -1.30 11.80
N SER A 63 -2.96 -0.71 12.61
CA SER A 63 -3.76 -1.43 13.58
C SER A 63 -5.21 -1.51 13.19
N LEU A 64 -5.79 -2.67 13.44
CA LEU A 64 -7.22 -2.84 13.58
C LEU A 64 -7.56 -2.81 15.09
N GLU A 65 -8.63 -2.14 15.47
CA GLU A 65 -9.12 -2.02 16.84
C GLU A 65 -10.62 -2.27 16.85
N SER A 66 -11.13 -3.03 17.83
CA SER A 66 -12.56 -3.22 18.00
C SER A 66 -12.87 -3.68 19.42
N ASP A 67 -14.04 -3.28 19.92
CA ASP A 67 -14.60 -3.79 21.18
C ASP A 67 -15.26 -5.17 20.99
N LYS A 68 -15.44 -5.59 19.73
CA LYS A 68 -15.92 -6.92 19.34
C LYS A 68 -14.85 -7.66 18.54
N ARG A 69 -15.22 -8.83 18.03
CA ARG A 69 -14.39 -9.57 17.08
C ARG A 69 -14.25 -8.76 15.79
N ILE A 70 -13.00 -8.54 15.37
CA ILE A 70 -12.71 -7.99 14.05
C ILE A 70 -13.07 -9.04 13.00
N VAL A 71 -14.04 -8.69 12.15
CA VAL A 71 -14.42 -9.46 10.97
C VAL A 71 -14.24 -8.54 9.75
N LEU A 72 -13.49 -9.02 8.77
CA LEU A 72 -13.20 -8.32 7.51
C LEU A 72 -14.14 -8.83 6.42
N ASN A 73 -14.35 -7.99 5.40
CA ASN A 73 -15.24 -8.30 4.29
C ASN A 73 -14.67 -9.45 3.42
N PHE A 74 -15.56 -10.27 2.85
CA PHE A 74 -15.16 -11.37 1.97
C PHE A 74 -14.38 -10.90 0.73
N GLY A 75 -14.71 -9.73 0.16
CA GLY A 75 -13.98 -9.18 -0.98
C GLY A 75 -12.50 -8.97 -0.69
N THR A 76 -12.15 -8.50 0.52
CA THR A 76 -10.74 -8.39 0.95
C THR A 76 -10.05 -9.76 1.00
N PHE A 77 -10.77 -10.80 1.45
CA PHE A 77 -10.23 -12.16 1.47
C PHE A 77 -10.01 -12.70 0.06
N GLU A 78 -10.99 -12.52 -0.82
CA GLU A 78 -10.89 -12.92 -2.23
C GLU A 78 -9.70 -12.25 -2.90
N SER A 79 -9.52 -10.94 -2.69
CA SER A 79 -8.36 -10.22 -3.20
C SER A 79 -7.04 -10.71 -2.64
N ALA A 80 -6.97 -11.05 -1.34
CA ALA A 80 -5.75 -11.64 -0.79
C ALA A 80 -5.42 -13.00 -1.44
N VAL A 81 -6.43 -13.85 -1.65
CA VAL A 81 -6.26 -15.16 -2.32
C VAL A 81 -5.83 -14.99 -3.78
N LEU A 82 -6.50 -14.13 -4.53
CA LEU A 82 -6.19 -13.87 -5.94
C LEU A 82 -4.85 -13.13 -6.13
N GLY A 83 -4.49 -12.26 -5.19
CA GLY A 83 -3.20 -11.59 -5.12
C GLY A 83 -2.06 -12.59 -5.00
N VAL A 84 -2.18 -13.56 -4.07
CA VAL A 84 -1.21 -14.67 -3.97
C VAL A 84 -1.18 -15.50 -5.25
N ALA A 85 -2.35 -15.86 -5.77
CA ALA A 85 -2.48 -16.72 -6.95
C ALA A 85 -1.76 -16.14 -8.18
N ASN A 86 -1.79 -14.82 -8.34
CA ASN A 86 -1.25 -14.13 -9.52
C ASN A 86 0.08 -13.41 -9.26
N ALA A 87 0.64 -13.48 -8.06
CA ALA A 87 1.87 -12.77 -7.70
C ALA A 87 3.06 -13.11 -8.62
N HIS A 88 3.14 -14.35 -9.11
CA HIS A 88 4.19 -14.81 -10.03
C HIS A 88 4.12 -14.19 -11.43
N LYS A 89 2.98 -13.62 -11.83
CA LYS A 89 2.79 -12.98 -13.15
C LYS A 89 3.27 -11.54 -13.18
N LEU A 90 3.35 -10.87 -12.02
CA LEU A 90 3.76 -9.47 -11.92
C LEU A 90 5.15 -9.17 -12.52
N PRO A 91 6.20 -9.99 -12.28
CA PRO A 91 7.51 -9.72 -12.87
C PRO A 91 7.49 -9.75 -14.40
N GLU A 92 6.75 -10.67 -15.00
CA GLU A 92 6.60 -10.77 -16.45
C GLU A 92 5.84 -9.58 -17.02
N LEU A 93 4.70 -9.24 -16.42
CA LEU A 93 3.89 -8.06 -16.80
C LEU A 93 4.70 -6.75 -16.71
N ARG A 94 5.55 -6.59 -15.69
CA ARG A 94 6.39 -5.39 -15.55
C ARG A 94 7.54 -5.37 -16.55
N LYS A 95 8.05 -6.53 -16.99
CA LYS A 95 9.08 -6.63 -18.03
C LYS A 95 8.53 -6.39 -19.43
N SER A 96 7.27 -6.72 -19.68
CA SER A 96 6.63 -6.52 -20.98
C SER A 96 6.26 -5.06 -21.28
N ARG A 97 6.55 -4.13 -20.37
CA ARG A 97 6.19 -2.70 -20.49
C ARG A 97 7.42 -1.81 -20.36
N PRO A 98 7.40 -0.59 -20.92
CA PRO A 98 8.44 0.40 -20.69
C PRO A 98 8.69 0.62 -19.20
N LYS A 99 9.97 0.75 -18.82
CA LYS A 99 10.33 1.02 -17.43
C LYS A 99 9.86 2.42 -17.06
N ARG A 100 9.09 2.51 -15.98
CA ARG A 100 8.72 3.81 -15.41
C ARG A 100 9.91 4.49 -14.75
N PRO A 101 9.94 5.83 -14.71
CA PRO A 101 10.90 6.60 -13.94
C PRO A 101 10.89 6.21 -12.48
N ARG A 102 12.09 6.14 -11.91
CA ARG A 102 12.28 5.87 -10.49
C ARG A 102 12.43 7.21 -9.77
N PRO A 103 11.70 7.41 -8.67
CA PRO A 103 11.85 8.62 -7.89
C PRO A 103 13.27 8.72 -7.33
N VAL A 104 13.84 9.93 -7.34
CA VAL A 104 15.12 10.23 -6.70
C VAL A 104 14.87 10.42 -5.21
N ILE A 105 15.22 9.42 -4.42
CA ILE A 105 15.06 9.42 -2.96
C ILE A 105 16.43 9.72 -2.34
N ALA A 106 16.45 10.56 -1.30
CA ALA A 106 17.68 10.93 -0.62
C ALA A 106 18.27 9.72 0.13
N GLY A 107 19.52 9.36 -0.17
CA GLY A 107 20.26 8.30 0.52
C GLY A 107 19.95 6.88 0.01
N PRO A 108 20.67 5.86 0.51
CA PRO A 108 20.45 4.49 0.10
C PRO A 108 19.08 3.96 0.55
N PRO A 109 18.54 2.93 -0.11
CA PRO A 109 17.32 2.27 0.35
C PRO A 109 17.55 1.68 1.75
N PRO A 110 16.52 1.69 2.62
CA PRO A 110 16.63 1.11 3.96
C PRO A 110 16.97 -0.37 3.85
N SER A 111 17.80 -0.85 4.79
CA SER A 111 18.12 -2.27 4.89
C SER A 111 16.84 -3.10 5.08
N LYS A 112 16.85 -4.35 4.59
CA LYS A 112 15.78 -5.30 4.89
C LYS A 112 15.91 -5.70 6.36
N GLY A 113 15.32 -4.91 7.23
CA GLY A 113 15.27 -5.17 8.68
C GLY A 113 14.57 -6.49 9.00
N PRO A 114 14.46 -6.83 10.30
CA PRO A 114 13.83 -8.07 10.72
C PRO A 114 12.36 -8.13 10.27
N MET A 115 11.88 -9.33 9.94
CA MET A 115 10.50 -9.52 9.48
C MET A 115 9.49 -9.15 10.58
N VAL A 116 9.84 -9.41 11.83
CA VAL A 116 9.09 -9.03 13.03
C VAL A 116 9.93 -8.04 13.82
N GLU A 117 9.32 -6.95 14.24
CA GLU A 117 9.97 -5.95 15.08
C GLU A 117 9.07 -5.53 16.23
N HIS A 118 9.70 -5.05 17.30
CA HIS A 118 9.02 -4.35 18.38
C HIS A 118 9.34 -2.85 18.26
N GLN A 119 8.37 -2.08 17.79
CA GLN A 119 8.53 -0.65 17.59
C GLN A 119 8.32 0.07 18.93
N LYS A 120 9.43 0.40 19.61
CA LYS A 120 9.42 1.00 20.96
C LYS A 120 8.68 2.33 21.01
N ALA A 121 8.75 3.15 19.95
CA ALA A 121 8.12 4.47 19.91
C ALA A 121 6.58 4.41 20.02
N ILE A 122 5.97 3.32 19.56
CA ILE A 122 4.51 3.11 19.64
C ILE A 122 4.13 1.93 20.56
N GLY A 123 5.12 1.24 21.14
CA GLY A 123 4.95 0.17 22.14
C GLY A 123 4.35 -1.14 21.60
N LEU A 124 4.60 -1.50 20.33
CA LEU A 124 3.83 -2.55 19.66
C LEU A 124 4.69 -3.46 18.80
N TRP A 125 4.21 -4.69 18.62
CA TRP A 125 4.79 -5.65 17.70
C TRP A 125 4.24 -5.43 16.30
N ALA A 126 5.10 -5.56 15.30
CA ALA A 126 4.75 -5.36 13.90
C ALA A 126 5.39 -6.44 13.01
N VAL A 127 4.69 -6.79 11.93
CA VAL A 127 5.19 -7.65 10.86
C VAL A 127 4.90 -7.02 9.52
N LYS A 128 5.82 -7.17 8.57
CA LYS A 128 5.63 -6.66 7.20
C LYS A 128 4.35 -7.21 6.58
N LEU A 129 3.53 -6.32 6.04
CA LEU A 129 2.31 -6.68 5.34
C LEU A 129 2.56 -6.62 3.82
N PRO A 130 2.48 -7.73 3.09
CA PRO A 130 2.57 -7.73 1.64
C PRO A 130 1.23 -7.27 1.03
N SER A 131 0.97 -5.97 1.06
CA SER A 131 -0.29 -5.36 0.59
C SER A 131 -0.14 -4.54 -0.70
N ALA A 132 -1.28 -4.21 -1.31
CA ALA A 132 -1.33 -3.38 -2.50
C ALA A 132 -0.92 -1.92 -2.24
N ASP A 133 -1.04 -1.42 -1.00
CA ASP A 133 -0.67 -0.07 -0.57
C ASP A 133 0.72 0.33 -1.08
N SER A 134 1.71 -0.54 -0.86
CA SER A 134 3.10 -0.25 -1.26
C SER A 134 3.27 -0.20 -2.77
N THR A 135 2.44 -0.92 -3.52
CA THR A 135 2.43 -0.86 -4.98
C THR A 135 1.76 0.40 -5.47
N VAL A 136 0.61 0.78 -4.90
CA VAL A 136 -0.12 2.00 -5.25
C VAL A 136 0.75 3.23 -4.97
N VAL A 137 1.28 3.36 -3.76
CA VAL A 137 2.18 4.45 -3.38
C VAL A 137 3.39 4.55 -4.31
N ARG A 138 4.02 3.42 -4.66
CA ARG A 138 5.15 3.42 -5.60
C ARG A 138 4.74 3.93 -6.99
N ARG A 139 3.55 3.57 -7.47
CA ARG A 139 3.02 4.05 -8.75
C ARG A 139 2.76 5.56 -8.71
N THR A 140 2.22 6.08 -7.61
CA THR A 140 1.98 7.51 -7.40
C THR A 140 3.29 8.30 -7.40
N LEU A 141 4.31 7.85 -6.65
CA LEU A 141 5.62 8.50 -6.66
C LEU A 141 6.31 8.44 -8.03
N SER A 142 6.12 7.36 -8.78
CA SER A 142 6.62 7.24 -10.15
C SER A 142 5.92 8.22 -11.10
N ALA A 143 4.59 8.34 -11.01
CA ALA A 143 3.83 9.31 -11.79
C ALA A 143 4.21 10.77 -11.46
N LEU A 144 4.49 11.08 -10.19
CA LEU A 144 4.99 12.39 -9.77
C LEU A 144 6.43 12.66 -10.21
N THR A 145 7.22 11.61 -10.47
CA THR A 145 8.57 11.80 -11.04
C THR A 145 8.48 12.29 -12.49
N GLU A 146 7.51 11.79 -13.25
CA GLU A 146 7.20 12.27 -14.61
C GLU A 146 6.49 13.63 -14.59
N ASN A 147 5.62 13.84 -13.59
CA ASN A 147 4.75 15.00 -13.47
C ASN A 147 4.94 15.66 -12.10
N PRO A 148 6.03 16.41 -11.87
CA PRO A 148 6.38 16.96 -10.55
C PRO A 148 5.35 17.97 -10.02
N HIS A 149 4.48 18.47 -10.90
CA HIS A 149 3.38 19.38 -10.57
C HIS A 149 2.01 18.70 -10.54
N GLY A 150 1.97 17.37 -10.52
CA GLY A 150 0.75 16.58 -10.67
C GLY A 150 0.24 16.55 -12.11
N LEU A 151 -0.69 15.63 -12.37
CA LEU A 151 -1.33 15.48 -13.68
C LEU A 151 -2.27 16.67 -13.95
N PRO A 152 -2.17 17.35 -15.11
CA PRO A 152 -3.09 18.41 -15.46
C PRO A 152 -4.51 17.87 -15.65
N GLY A 153 -5.50 18.56 -15.08
CA GLY A 153 -6.90 18.38 -15.43
C GLY A 153 -7.20 18.89 -16.84
N VAL A 154 -8.30 18.39 -17.43
CA VAL A 154 -8.75 18.80 -18.78
C VAL A 154 -9.25 20.25 -18.78
N ASP A 155 -9.97 20.66 -17.72
CA ASP A 155 -10.57 21.99 -17.59
C ASP A 155 -10.11 22.67 -16.29
N GLU A 156 -8.86 23.13 -16.24
CA GLU A 156 -8.32 23.89 -15.09
C GLU A 156 -8.27 25.39 -15.39
N ASN A 157 -8.80 26.23 -14.50
CA ASN A 157 -8.52 27.66 -14.49
C ASN A 157 -7.16 27.96 -13.83
N ASP A 158 -6.64 29.17 -14.02
CA ASP A 158 -5.31 29.57 -13.52
C ASP A 158 -5.13 29.32 -12.01
N GLY A 159 -6.17 29.58 -11.21
CA GLY A 159 -6.15 29.32 -9.77
C GLY A 159 -6.10 27.83 -9.42
N GLN A 160 -6.75 26.96 -10.20
CA GLN A 160 -6.66 25.51 -10.04
C GLN A 160 -5.29 24.98 -10.44
N ILE A 161 -4.72 25.48 -11.54
CA ILE A 161 -3.37 25.15 -12.01
C ILE A 161 -2.35 25.48 -10.92
N GLU A 162 -2.44 26.68 -10.34
CA GLU A 162 -1.53 27.12 -9.29
C GLU A 162 -1.67 26.26 -8.02
N ARG A 163 -2.90 26.00 -7.55
CA ARG A 163 -3.15 25.13 -6.38
C ARG A 163 -2.59 23.73 -6.60
N ARG A 164 -2.79 23.15 -7.79
CA ARG A 164 -2.26 21.83 -8.13
C ARG A 164 -0.74 21.82 -8.11
N LYS A 165 -0.10 22.76 -8.82
CA LYS A 165 1.37 22.91 -8.87
C LYS A 165 1.96 23.06 -7.47
N ASN A 166 1.38 23.93 -6.64
CA ASN A 166 1.84 24.21 -5.29
C ASN A 166 1.64 23.03 -4.34
N PHE A 167 0.56 22.26 -4.49
CA PHE A 167 0.36 21.08 -3.68
C PHE A 167 1.37 19.98 -4.04
N TRP A 168 1.43 19.57 -5.31
CA TRP A 168 2.21 18.39 -5.71
C TRP A 168 3.72 18.60 -5.63
N SER A 169 4.21 19.83 -5.83
CA SER A 169 5.64 20.15 -5.65
C SER A 169 6.13 19.97 -4.20
N THR A 170 5.23 19.96 -3.22
CA THR A 170 5.58 19.76 -1.81
C THR A 170 5.73 18.29 -1.43
N VAL A 171 5.26 17.37 -2.27
CA VAL A 171 5.36 15.93 -2.04
C VAL A 171 6.75 15.44 -2.46
N LYS A 172 7.53 14.99 -1.48
CA LYS A 172 8.88 14.44 -1.62
C LYS A 172 8.80 12.91 -1.67
N PRO A 173 9.57 12.25 -2.54
CA PRO A 173 9.55 10.80 -2.61
C PRO A 173 10.25 10.18 -1.40
N ALA A 174 9.79 9.00 -1.00
CA ALA A 174 10.41 8.18 0.05
C ALA A 174 10.18 6.69 -0.23
N HIS A 175 11.04 5.83 0.31
CA HIS A 175 10.80 4.39 0.34
C HIS A 175 9.62 4.10 1.26
N PHE A 176 8.56 3.50 0.73
CA PHE A 176 7.35 3.24 1.49
C PHE A 176 7.15 1.75 1.75
N GLY A 177 6.66 1.43 2.94
CA GLY A 177 6.27 0.08 3.33
C GLY A 177 5.15 0.09 4.36
N VAL A 178 4.40 -1.01 4.40
CA VAL A 178 3.31 -1.21 5.38
C VAL A 178 3.63 -2.39 6.27
N LYS A 179 3.36 -2.23 7.57
CA LYS A 179 3.44 -3.27 8.59
C LYS A 179 2.10 -3.36 9.29
N ILE A 180 1.64 -4.58 9.58
CA ILE A 180 0.46 -4.80 10.43
C ILE A 180 0.93 -5.03 11.87
N ARG A 181 0.26 -4.38 12.82
CA ARG A 181 0.62 -4.43 14.24
C ARG A 181 -0.31 -5.28 15.09
N SER A 182 0.22 -5.74 16.22
CA SER A 182 -0.55 -6.31 17.31
C SER A 182 0.00 -5.88 18.67
N LYS A 183 -0.89 -5.82 19.67
CA LYS A 183 -0.50 -5.57 21.08
C LYS A 183 0.27 -6.74 21.69
N SER A 184 0.19 -7.93 21.10
CA SER A 184 0.86 -9.14 21.60
C SER A 184 1.66 -9.85 20.50
N LEU A 185 2.75 -10.49 20.90
CA LEU A 185 3.55 -11.33 20.01
C LEU A 185 2.72 -12.49 19.43
N LEU A 186 1.79 -13.04 20.23
CA LEU A 186 0.87 -14.08 19.77
C LEU A 186 0.00 -13.60 18.59
N GLY A 187 -0.44 -12.33 18.60
CA GLY A 187 -1.19 -11.76 17.47
C GLY A 187 -0.36 -11.69 16.19
N ILE A 188 0.93 -11.33 16.31
CA ILE A 188 1.86 -11.37 15.16
C ILE A 188 2.06 -12.80 14.64
N ILE A 189 2.24 -13.77 15.53
CA ILE A 189 2.36 -15.18 15.15
C ILE A 189 1.11 -15.62 14.36
N ARG A 190 -0.10 -15.21 14.79
CA ARG A 190 -1.35 -15.50 14.05
C ARG A 190 -1.35 -14.89 12.65
N PHE A 191 -0.89 -13.65 12.47
CA PHE A 191 -0.79 -13.04 11.14
C PHE A 191 0.20 -13.77 10.23
N ILE A 192 1.36 -14.17 10.77
CA ILE A 192 2.36 -14.93 10.01
C ILE A 192 1.78 -16.28 9.58
N ILE A 193 1.18 -17.02 10.51
CA ILE A 193 0.55 -18.33 10.22
C ILE A 193 -0.52 -18.15 9.13
N PHE A 194 -1.40 -17.16 9.27
CA PHE A 194 -2.42 -16.86 8.27
C PHE A 194 -1.83 -16.55 6.89
N GLY A 195 -0.75 -15.75 6.83
CA GLY A 195 -0.04 -15.46 5.58
C GLY A 195 0.58 -16.70 4.94
N LEU A 196 1.16 -17.60 5.74
CA LEU A 196 1.69 -18.88 5.25
C LEU A 196 0.57 -19.78 4.70
N PHE A 197 -0.59 -19.84 5.36
CA PHE A 197 -1.76 -20.56 4.86
C PHE A 197 -2.26 -19.99 3.53
N LEU A 198 -2.37 -18.67 3.42
CA LEU A 198 -2.71 -18.03 2.15
C LEU A 198 -1.70 -18.35 1.06
N GLY A 199 -0.40 -18.31 1.35
CA GLY A 199 0.66 -18.68 0.41
C GLY A 199 0.56 -20.11 -0.10
N LEU A 200 0.42 -21.07 0.83
CA LEU A 200 0.37 -22.50 0.53
C LEU A 200 -0.90 -22.88 -0.26
N PHE A 201 -2.07 -22.47 0.24
CA PHE A 201 -3.35 -22.85 -0.37
C PHE A 201 -3.71 -21.97 -1.57
N GLY A 202 -3.35 -20.69 -1.56
CA GLY A 202 -3.64 -19.75 -2.65
C GLY A 202 -2.93 -20.09 -3.97
N SER A 203 -1.83 -20.83 -3.90
CA SER A 203 -1.04 -21.20 -5.08
C SER A 203 -1.71 -22.28 -5.96
N THR A 204 -2.55 -23.15 -5.40
CA THR A 204 -3.18 -24.26 -6.14
C THR A 204 -4.67 -24.01 -6.40
N ALA A 205 -5.23 -24.54 -7.49
CA ALA A 205 -6.65 -24.36 -7.80
C ALA A 205 -7.57 -24.95 -6.71
N PHE A 206 -7.24 -26.15 -6.23
CA PHE A 206 -7.98 -26.79 -5.13
C PHE A 206 -7.86 -26.02 -3.82
N GLY A 207 -6.66 -25.56 -3.47
CA GLY A 207 -6.45 -24.76 -2.25
C GLY A 207 -7.19 -23.43 -2.31
N ARG A 208 -7.19 -22.72 -3.44
CA ARG A 208 -8.00 -21.50 -3.63
C ARG A 208 -9.48 -21.78 -3.48
N TRP A 209 -9.97 -22.84 -4.11
CA TRP A 209 -11.36 -23.25 -3.97
C TRP A 209 -11.72 -23.49 -2.50
N LEU A 210 -10.84 -24.13 -1.74
CA LEU A 210 -11.05 -24.42 -0.33
C LEU A 210 -11.09 -23.13 0.52
N LEU A 211 -10.15 -22.21 0.31
CA LEU A 211 -10.12 -20.90 0.95
C LEU A 211 -11.42 -20.13 0.66
N LEU A 212 -11.80 -19.97 -0.61
CA LEU A 212 -12.95 -19.17 -1.04
C LEU A 212 -14.30 -19.83 -0.68
N LYS A 213 -14.36 -21.17 -0.65
CA LYS A 213 -15.58 -21.89 -0.27
C LYS A 213 -15.83 -21.85 1.22
N TYR A 214 -14.78 -21.90 2.04
CA TYR A 214 -14.88 -21.95 3.52
C TYR A 214 -14.04 -20.87 4.23
N PRO A 215 -14.24 -19.58 3.91
CA PRO A 215 -13.37 -18.49 4.40
C PRO A 215 -13.32 -18.43 5.94
N SER A 216 -14.45 -18.65 6.61
CA SER A 216 -14.51 -18.62 8.08
C SER A 216 -13.69 -19.72 8.74
N ILE A 217 -13.54 -20.88 8.10
CA ILE A 217 -12.74 -21.99 8.65
C ILE A 217 -11.25 -21.67 8.47
N PHE A 218 -10.86 -21.31 7.24
CA PHE A 218 -9.46 -21.09 6.89
C PHE A 218 -8.87 -19.77 7.38
N SER A 219 -9.72 -18.84 7.81
CA SER A 219 -9.29 -17.59 8.45
C SER A 219 -9.52 -17.54 9.94
N LEU A 220 -9.96 -18.65 10.56
CA LEU A 220 -10.37 -18.68 11.97
C LEU A 220 -11.36 -17.54 12.26
N GLY A 221 -12.35 -17.38 11.39
CA GLY A 221 -13.45 -16.41 11.46
C GLY A 221 -13.07 -14.93 11.31
N TRP A 222 -11.86 -14.60 10.87
CA TRP A 222 -11.53 -13.22 10.46
C TRP A 222 -12.28 -12.79 9.20
N PHE A 223 -12.65 -13.72 8.33
CA PHE A 223 -13.43 -13.45 7.13
C PHE A 223 -14.64 -14.37 7.05
N ARG A 224 -15.79 -13.83 6.64
CA ARG A 224 -17.04 -14.59 6.44
C ARG A 224 -17.64 -14.22 5.09
N LYS A 225 -18.34 -15.15 4.43
CA LYS A 225 -18.99 -14.89 3.13
C LYS A 225 -20.00 -13.74 3.19
N GLN A 226 -20.76 -13.65 4.28
CA GLN A 226 -21.72 -12.57 4.51
C GLN A 226 -21.06 -11.27 4.97
N GLY A 227 -19.75 -11.27 5.22
CA GLY A 227 -19.02 -10.14 5.78
C GLY A 227 -19.26 -9.94 7.29
N PRO A 228 -18.80 -8.80 7.83
CA PRO A 228 -19.10 -8.38 9.20
C PRO A 228 -20.57 -7.97 9.37
N THR A 229 -21.10 -8.07 10.59
CA THR A 229 -22.42 -7.49 10.93
C THR A 229 -22.30 -5.97 11.10
N GLU A 230 -23.41 -5.24 11.02
CA GLU A 230 -23.39 -3.78 11.26
C GLU A 230 -22.78 -3.42 12.62
N GLU A 231 -23.05 -4.23 13.64
CA GLU A 231 -22.56 -3.99 14.99
C GLU A 231 -21.04 -4.23 15.09
N GLU A 232 -20.52 -5.29 14.45
CA GLU A 232 -19.09 -5.53 14.33
C GLU A 232 -18.40 -4.36 13.60
N VAL A 233 -18.99 -3.86 12.50
CA VAL A 233 -18.48 -2.69 11.76
C VAL A 233 -18.48 -1.44 12.64
N ARG A 234 -19.60 -1.13 13.30
CA ARG A 234 -19.70 0.07 14.18
C ARG A 234 -18.72 0.03 15.33
N SER A 235 -18.43 -1.16 15.85
CA SER A 235 -17.45 -1.36 16.94
C SER A 235 -16.00 -1.38 16.46
N ALA A 236 -15.74 -1.35 15.16
CA ALA A 236 -14.41 -1.48 14.59
C ALA A 236 -13.86 -0.13 14.12
N SER A 237 -12.57 0.05 14.29
CA SER A 237 -11.81 1.19 13.78
C SER A 237 -10.41 0.72 13.38
N PHE A 238 -9.68 1.58 12.70
CA PHE A 238 -8.27 1.35 12.42
C PHE A 238 -7.46 2.60 12.71
N LYS A 239 -6.17 2.41 12.97
CA LYS A 239 -5.20 3.48 13.16
C LYS A 239 -3.96 3.18 12.35
N MET A 240 -3.44 4.20 11.67
CA MET A 240 -2.19 4.11 10.93
C MET A 240 -1.22 5.18 11.43
N TRP A 241 -0.02 4.76 11.85
CA TRP A 241 1.08 5.66 12.16
C TRP A 241 2.06 5.65 11.00
N PHE A 242 2.47 6.83 10.55
CA PHE A 242 3.44 7.00 9.46
C PHE A 242 4.75 7.52 10.06
N ILE A 243 5.71 6.61 10.26
CA ILE A 243 7.01 6.94 10.84
C ILE A 243 8.00 7.16 9.71
N GLY A 244 8.44 8.41 9.55
CA GLY A 244 9.42 8.79 8.54
C GLY A 244 10.83 8.84 9.12
N HIS A 245 11.80 8.31 8.36
CA HIS A 245 13.22 8.44 8.62
C HIS A 245 13.88 9.12 7.43
N GLY A 246 14.85 9.98 7.69
CA GLY A 246 15.48 10.80 6.68
C GLY A 246 16.71 11.50 7.21
N TYR A 247 17.15 12.52 6.48
CA TYR A 247 18.36 13.26 6.76
C TYR A 247 18.03 14.70 7.12
N SER A 248 18.79 15.28 8.05
CA SER A 248 18.71 16.71 8.38
C SER A 248 19.14 17.60 7.22
N GLY A 249 19.94 17.08 6.29
CA GLY A 249 20.34 17.75 5.06
C GLY A 249 20.49 16.77 3.89
N ALA A 250 19.90 17.09 2.73
CA ALA A 250 19.98 16.24 1.54
C ALA A 250 21.42 15.90 1.12
N ASN A 251 22.37 16.82 1.33
CA ASN A 251 23.79 16.62 1.00
C ASN A 251 24.46 15.51 1.83
N LEU A 252 24.00 15.28 3.07
CA LEU A 252 24.49 14.20 3.93
C LEU A 252 24.08 12.82 3.39
N ALA A 253 22.95 12.77 2.69
CA ALA A 253 22.43 11.54 2.10
C ALA A 253 23.33 11.03 0.96
N SER A 254 23.97 11.93 0.21
CA SER A 254 24.89 11.60 -0.88
C SER A 254 26.25 11.07 -0.40
N GLN A 255 26.66 11.38 0.82
CA GLN A 255 27.96 10.94 1.38
C GLN A 255 27.95 9.49 1.88
N LEU A 256 26.78 8.96 2.25
CA LEU A 256 26.59 7.59 2.75
C LEU A 256 26.27 6.57 1.64
N GLY A 257 26.16 7.03 0.39
CA GLY A 257 25.85 6.21 -0.78
C GLY A 257 27.07 5.74 -1.60
N ASN A 258 28.29 6.13 -1.19
CA ASN A 258 29.56 5.72 -1.81
C ASN A 258 30.26 4.65 -0.98
#